data_AF-A0A7Z2ZUV9-F1
#
_entry.id   AF-A0A7Z2ZUV9-F1
#
_cell.length_a   1.000
_cell.length_b   1.000
_cell.length_c   1.000
_cell.angle_alpha   90.00
_cell.angle_beta   90.00
_cell.angle_gamma   90.00
#
_symmetry.space_group_name_H-M   'P 1'
#
loop_
_entity.id
_entity.type
_entity.pdbx_description
1 polymer ?
#
loop_
_entity_poly.entity_id
_entity_poly.type
_entity_poly.pdbx_seq_one_letter_code
_entity_poly.pdbx_strand_id
1 'polypeptide(L)'
;MQNAGGTNRYIIHAVGDGPALAAFVAGIDAIPALRLVEKIGPQAQPHTVVVETDAHTAQLLEASFRPANQLMIEPDRPLSLFD
;
A
#
# COMPACT_ATOMS: atom_id res chain seq x y z
N MET A 1 18.64 17.25 7.47
CA MET A 1 18.20 17.41 6.07
C MET A 1 17.22 16.29 5.79
N GLN A 2 15.92 16.60 5.81
CA GLN A 2 14.84 15.64 5.58
C GLN A 2 14.74 15.41 4.06
N ASN A 3 14.87 14.17 3.61
CA ASN A 3 14.87 13.80 2.19
C ASN A 3 13.53 14.14 1.52
N ALA A 4 13.45 15.30 0.90
CA ALA A 4 12.43 15.63 -0.08
C ALA A 4 12.80 14.92 -1.40
N GLY A 5 12.33 13.68 -1.59
CA GLY A 5 12.49 12.93 -2.85
C GLY A 5 12.75 11.42 -2.74
N GLY A 6 12.67 10.82 -1.54
CA GLY A 6 12.87 9.38 -1.37
C GLY A 6 11.57 8.57 -1.43
N THR A 7 11.61 7.40 -2.06
CA THR A 7 10.57 6.37 -1.90
C THR A 7 10.64 5.76 -0.51
N ASN A 8 9.50 5.46 0.09
CA ASN A 8 9.38 4.75 1.37
C ASN A 8 8.46 3.53 1.22
N ARG A 9 8.48 2.63 2.21
CA ARG A 9 7.58 1.47 2.22
C ARG A 9 6.24 1.81 2.83
N TYR A 10 5.20 1.28 2.20
CA TYR A 10 3.82 1.40 2.61
C TYR A 10 3.17 0.02 2.56
N ILE A 11 2.27 -0.21 3.51
CA ILE A 11 1.44 -1.41 3.59
C ILE A 11 0.08 -1.03 3.03
N ILE A 12 -0.41 -1.81 2.07
CA ILE A 12 -1.80 -1.72 1.60
C ILE A 12 -2.52 -2.99 2.03
N HIS A 13 -3.60 -2.85 2.79
CA HIS A 13 -4.39 -3.98 3.27
C HIS A 13 -5.85 -3.88 2.81
N ALA A 14 -6.45 -5.03 2.55
CA ALA A 14 -7.87 -5.14 2.22
C ALA A 14 -8.72 -4.93 3.48
N VAL A 15 -9.81 -4.17 3.32
CA VAL A 15 -10.87 -4.05 4.32
C VAL A 15 -11.97 -5.04 3.93
N GLY A 16 -11.95 -6.23 4.54
CA GLY A 16 -12.89 -7.30 4.23
C GLY A 16 -12.29 -8.39 3.35
N ASP A 17 -13.00 -8.81 2.31
CA ASP A 17 -12.53 -9.84 1.38
C ASP A 17 -11.51 -9.26 0.38
N GLY A 18 -10.52 -10.07 0.00
CA GLY A 18 -9.37 -9.65 -0.82
C GLY A 18 -9.58 -9.25 -2.30
N PRO A 19 -10.78 -9.29 -2.95
CA PRO A 19 -10.90 -8.93 -4.38
C PRO A 19 -10.41 -7.52 -4.75
N ALA A 20 -10.66 -6.51 -3.92
CA ALA A 20 -10.21 -5.15 -4.20
C ALA A 20 -8.68 -5.05 -4.27
N LEU A 21 -7.99 -5.78 -3.38
CA LEU A 21 -6.54 -5.83 -3.36
C LEU A 21 -5.98 -6.59 -4.56
N ALA A 22 -6.63 -7.68 -4.96
CA ALA A 22 -6.27 -8.43 -6.17
C ALA A 22 -6.38 -7.54 -7.43
N ALA A 23 -7.46 -6.77 -7.55
CA ALA A 23 -7.65 -5.83 -8.65
C ALA A 23 -6.59 -4.72 -8.64
N PHE A 24 -6.29 -4.14 -7.47
CA PHE A 24 -5.22 -3.16 -7.32
C PHE A 24 -3.86 -3.71 -7.77
N VAL A 25 -3.50 -4.91 -7.30
CA VAL A 25 -2.24 -5.59 -7.66
C VAL A 25 -2.17 -5.88 -9.16
N ALA A 26 -3.27 -6.26 -9.80
CA ALA A 26 -3.31 -6.49 -11.25
C ALA A 26 -3.07 -5.20 -12.06
N GLY A 27 -3.39 -4.03 -11.51
CA GLY A 27 -3.19 -2.72 -12.14
C GLY A 27 -1.90 -2.00 -11.74
N ILE A 28 -1.11 -2.55 -10.80
CA ILE A 28 -0.02 -1.80 -10.17
C ILE A 28 1.09 -1.41 -11.16
N ASP A 29 1.36 -2.25 -12.15
CA ASP A 29 2.40 -2.00 -13.17
C ASP A 29 2.05 -0.81 -14.09
N ALA A 30 0.78 -0.39 -14.11
CA ALA A 30 0.35 0.82 -14.83
C ALA A 30 0.64 2.12 -14.07
N ILE A 31 1.16 2.04 -12.83
CA ILE A 31 1.47 3.18 -11.98
C ILE A 31 3.00 3.25 -11.78
N PRO A 32 3.74 4.02 -12.61
CA PRO A 32 5.20 4.02 -12.57
C PRO A 32 5.82 4.48 -11.25
N ALA A 33 5.06 5.22 -10.45
CA ALA A 33 5.48 5.69 -9.12
C ALA A 33 5.38 4.61 -8.03
N LEU A 34 4.77 3.46 -8.34
CA LEU A 34 4.61 2.34 -7.42
C LEU A 34 5.53 1.19 -7.80
N ARG A 35 6.13 0.57 -6.79
CA ARG A 35 6.83 -0.70 -6.93
C ARG A 35 6.26 -1.72 -5.95
N LEU A 36 5.76 -2.84 -6.45
CA LEU A 36 5.37 -3.96 -5.59
C LEU A 36 6.64 -4.58 -4.96
N VAL A 37 6.64 -4.72 -3.64
CA VAL A 37 7.74 -5.33 -2.88
C VAL A 37 7.38 -6.74 -2.46
N GLU A 38 6.20 -6.92 -1.86
CA GLU A 38 5.80 -8.19 -1.27
C GLU A 38 4.27 -8.36 -1.28
N LYS A 39 3.81 -9.61 -1.35
CA LYS A 39 2.41 -9.99 -1.13
C LYS A 39 2.34 -10.89 0.11
N ILE A 40 1.46 -10.56 1.05
CA ILE A 40 1.32 -11.25 2.32
C ILE A 40 -0.07 -11.86 2.41
N GLY A 41 -0.16 -13.14 2.82
CA GLY A 41 -1.39 -13.93 2.93
C GLY A 41 -1.41 -15.15 2.02
N PRO A 42 -2.58 -15.81 1.87
CA PRO A 42 -2.75 -16.94 0.97
C PRO A 42 -2.35 -16.60 -0.46
N GLN A 43 -1.66 -17.52 -1.15
CA GLN A 43 -1.16 -17.27 -2.51
C GLN A 43 -2.26 -16.86 -3.51
N ALA A 44 -3.46 -17.44 -3.37
CA ALA A 44 -4.60 -17.14 -4.24
C ALA A 44 -5.34 -15.85 -3.85
N GLN A 45 -5.17 -15.36 -2.63
CA GLN A 45 -5.90 -14.22 -2.10
C GLN A 45 -5.06 -13.48 -1.05
N PRO A 46 -4.03 -12.73 -1.48
CA PRO A 46 -3.30 -11.87 -0.55
C PRO A 46 -4.27 -10.86 0.05
N HIS A 47 -4.20 -10.69 1.37
CA HIS A 47 -4.94 -9.68 2.13
C HIS A 47 -4.13 -8.40 2.36
N THR A 48 -2.82 -8.46 2.15
CA THR A 48 -1.89 -7.36 2.37
C THR A 48 -0.80 -7.37 1.30
N VAL A 49 -0.36 -6.19 0.86
CA VAL A 49 0.84 -6.03 0.03
C VAL A 49 1.72 -4.91 0.58
N VAL A 50 3.02 -5.03 0.33
CA VAL A 50 4.00 -3.99 0.61
C VAL A 50 4.39 -3.34 -0.71
N VAL A 51 4.34 -2.01 -0.76
CA VAL A 51 4.74 -1.21 -1.91
C VAL A 51 5.79 -0.19 -1.53
N GLU A 52 6.65 0.17 -2.47
CA GLU A 52 7.52 1.34 -2.36
C GLU A 52 6.98 2.46 -3.24
N THR A 53 6.91 3.66 -2.67
CA THR A 53 6.41 4.85 -3.35
C THR A 53 6.84 6.13 -2.64
N ASP A 54 6.75 7.28 -3.31
CA ASP A 54 6.84 8.58 -2.65
C ASP A 54 5.58 8.90 -1.82
N ALA A 55 5.72 9.87 -0.91
CA ALA A 55 4.65 10.28 0.00
C ALA A 55 3.46 10.94 -0.72
N HIS A 56 3.69 11.58 -1.87
CA HIS A 56 2.62 12.24 -2.63
C HIS A 56 1.68 11.19 -3.25
N THR A 57 2.24 10.18 -3.88
CA THR A 57 1.52 9.04 -4.44
C THR A 57 0.79 8.25 -3.34
N ALA A 58 1.41 8.06 -2.16
CA ALA A 58 0.73 7.44 -1.02
C ALA A 58 -0.52 8.21 -0.56
N GLN A 59 -0.45 9.56 -0.50
CA GLN A 59 -1.59 10.41 -0.16
C GLN A 59 -2.70 10.35 -1.22
N LEU A 60 -2.34 10.30 -2.51
CA LEU A 60 -3.31 10.13 -3.59
C LEU A 60 -4.03 8.78 -3.50
N LEU A 61 -3.30 7.71 -3.19
CA LEU A 61 -3.89 6.39 -2.95
C LEU A 61 -4.84 6.40 -1.75
N GLU A 62 -4.41 6.96 -0.63
CA GLU A 62 -5.24 7.09 0.56
C GLU A 62 -6.55 7.84 0.25
N ALA A 63 -6.47 8.97 -0.46
CA ALA A 63 -7.63 9.73 -0.90
C ALA A 63 -8.54 8.91 -1.84
N SER A 64 -7.96 8.10 -2.73
CA SER A 64 -8.71 7.25 -3.67
C SER A 64 -9.41 6.07 -2.99
N PHE A 65 -8.88 5.57 -1.87
CA PHE A 65 -9.43 4.42 -1.16
C PHE A 65 -10.60 4.79 -0.24
N ARG A 66 -10.61 6.01 0.31
CA ARG A 66 -11.63 6.51 1.25
C ARG A 66 -13.10 6.32 0.79
N PRO A 67 -13.48 6.59 -0.48
CA PRO A 67 -14.87 6.48 -0.90
C PRO A 67 -15.44 5.05 -0.87
N ALA A 68 -14.61 4.06 -1.22
CA ALA A 68 -15.02 2.66 -1.25
C ALA A 68 -14.80 1.94 0.09
N ASN A 69 -13.82 2.40 0.88
CA ASN A 69 -13.43 1.80 2.15
C ASN A 69 -13.15 0.28 2.05
N GLN A 70 -12.59 -0.15 0.92
CA GLN A 70 -12.20 -1.54 0.65
C GLN A 70 -10.70 -1.78 0.75
N LEU A 71 -9.91 -0.70 0.71
CA LEU A 71 -8.47 -0.71 0.83
C LEU A 71 -8.06 0.37 1.84
N MET A 72 -6.95 0.14 2.50
CA MET A 72 -6.29 1.13 3.35
C MET A 72 -4.80 1.10 3.06
N ILE A 73 -4.15 2.26 3.22
CA ILE A 73 -2.71 2.41 3.04
C ILE A 73 -2.13 3.07 4.28
N GLU A 74 -1.00 2.55 4.76
CA GLU A 74 -0.27 3.11 5.89
C GLU A 74 1.24 3.00 5.70
N PRO A 75 2.06 3.88 6.30
CA PRO A 75 3.51 3.74 6.27
C PRO A 75 3.95 2.43 6.94
N ASP A 76 4.86 1.68 6.31
CA ASP A 76 5.52 0.53 6.90
C ASP A 76 6.54 1.01 7.92
N ARG A 77 6.12 1.12 9.17
CA ARG A 77 6.97 1.57 10.28
C ARG A 77 7.10 0.46 11.31
N PRO A 78 8.27 0.34 11.95
CA PRO A 78 8.41 -0.55 13.09
C PRO A 78 7.35 -0.21 14.13
N LEU A 79 6.76 -1.26 14.72
CA LEU A 79 5.89 -1.11 15.87
C LEU A 79 6.70 -0.45 16.99
N SER A 80 6.33 0.79 17.34
CA SER A 80 6.91 1.46 18.49
C SER A 80 6.34 0.77 19.73
N LEU A 81 7.14 -0.09 20.36
CA LEU A 81 6.78 -0.76 21.61
C LEU A 81 6.97 0.21 22.79
N PHE A 82 6.25 1.33 22.77
CA PHE A 82 6.18 2.37 23.81
C PHE A 82 7.52 3.05 24.20
N ASP A 83 7.41 4.31 24.62
CA ASP A 83 8.38 4.97 25.51
C ASP A 83 8.03 4.64 26.98
#